data_AF-A0A2D5YQX4-F1
#
_entry.id   AF-A0A2D5YQX4-F1
#
_cell.length_a   1.000
_cell.length_b   1.000
_cell.length_c   1.000
_cell.angle_alpha   90.00
_cell.angle_beta   90.00
_cell.angle_gamma   90.00
#
_symmetry.space_group_name_H-M   'P 1'
#
loop_
_entity.id
_entity.type
_entity.pdbx_description
1 polymer ?
#
loop_
_entity_poly.entity_id
_entity_poly.type
_entity_poly.pdbx_seq_one_letter_code
_entity_poly.pdbx_strand_id
1 'polypeptide(L)'
;MKILIYISVISCIYLINFNWVVEFITTLRKRWDSLITSYDTKSRGKCLYEALLHTNGTSNALDLPQYKFYTSIVFMILTTSKKLGSSLHYPLSIIKKSLLKDIEFQTKLQGFIGETYSQFIVMMLICWGFTIYSGNMLNLEFDILLSLALFLWQLVGLISFYFIYRKETLSLEKNINPLYTNFLLYQALLNVSMPISQIKMNCDLNSLVDVKLRGADFYISRFFKLVELREKYGKETGQEMELLLEDLNGFYDSTLAKCLKKMTVFKFIWLCVFYLSSYLISVYSSLINALI
;
A
#
# COMPACT_ATOMS: atom_id res chain seq x y z
N MET A 1 21.00 47.81 -2.54
CA MET A 1 20.54 46.67 -1.71
C MET A 1 19.78 45.60 -2.49
N LYS A 2 18.84 45.93 -3.40
CA LYS A 2 18.09 44.96 -4.22
C LYS A 2 18.96 44.05 -5.13
N ILE A 3 20.09 44.56 -5.62
CA ILE A 3 21.03 43.79 -6.47
C ILE A 3 21.79 42.71 -5.69
N LEU A 4 22.15 42.96 -4.43
CA LEU A 4 22.84 42.00 -3.56
C LEU A 4 21.93 40.81 -3.18
N ILE A 5 20.62 41.06 -3.02
CA ILE A 5 19.63 40.00 -2.76
C ILE A 5 19.42 39.14 -4.01
N TYR A 6 19.36 39.75 -5.20
CA TYR A 6 19.27 39.02 -6.47
C TYR A 6 20.47 38.11 -6.71
N ILE A 7 21.68 38.59 -6.41
CA ILE A 7 22.91 37.80 -6.52
C ILE A 7 22.92 36.67 -5.47
N SER A 8 22.45 36.92 -4.25
CA SER A 8 22.30 35.88 -3.21
C SER A 8 21.30 34.79 -3.59
N VAL A 9 20.17 35.14 -4.20
CA VAL A 9 19.14 34.17 -4.61
C VAL A 9 19.59 33.37 -5.82
N ILE A 10 20.22 34.02 -6.81
CA ILE A 10 20.83 33.33 -7.96
C ILE A 10 21.96 32.41 -7.49
N SER A 11 22.77 32.83 -6.52
CA SER A 11 23.83 31.99 -5.93
C SER A 11 23.25 30.80 -5.15
N CYS A 12 22.13 30.97 -4.43
CA CYS A 12 21.42 29.87 -3.78
C CYS A 12 20.78 28.91 -4.78
N ILE A 13 20.27 29.40 -5.92
CA ILE A 13 19.73 28.57 -7.01
C ILE A 13 20.84 27.81 -7.74
N TYR A 14 22.04 28.39 -7.89
CA TYR A 14 23.23 27.71 -8.42
C TYR A 14 23.88 26.74 -7.40
N LEU A 15 23.70 26.97 -6.09
CA LEU A 15 24.14 26.07 -5.00
C LEU A 15 23.21 24.87 -4.80
N ILE A 16 21.97 24.92 -5.29
CA ILE A 16 21.16 23.72 -5.49
C ILE A 16 21.81 22.98 -6.65
N ASN A 17 22.77 22.12 -6.30
CA ASN A 17 23.58 21.34 -7.21
C ASN A 17 22.66 20.70 -8.24
N PHE A 18 22.78 21.08 -9.52
CA PHE A 18 21.92 20.60 -10.61
C PHE A 18 21.88 19.06 -10.66
N ASN A 19 22.99 18.42 -10.26
CA ASN A 19 23.06 16.98 -10.05
C ASN A 19 22.08 16.46 -9.00
N TRP A 20 21.88 17.16 -7.88
CA TRP A 20 20.90 16.77 -6.86
C TRP A 20 19.46 16.89 -7.36
N VAL A 21 19.15 17.91 -8.17
CA VAL A 21 17.84 18.06 -8.80
C VAL A 21 17.61 16.99 -9.87
N VAL A 22 18.62 16.68 -10.68
CA VAL A 22 18.54 15.59 -11.67
C VAL A 22 18.44 14.22 -10.98
N GLU A 23 19.17 14.00 -9.88
CA GLU A 23 19.09 12.79 -9.07
C GLU A 23 17.72 12.69 -8.37
N PHE A 24 17.16 13.79 -7.89
CA PHE A 24 15.82 13.87 -7.34
C PHE A 24 14.74 13.61 -8.41
N ILE A 25 14.86 14.19 -9.62
CA ILE A 25 13.95 13.98 -10.74
C ILE A 25 14.02 12.54 -11.27
N THR A 26 15.21 11.96 -11.40
CA THR A 26 15.38 10.56 -11.82
C THR A 26 14.87 9.59 -10.75
N THR A 27 15.03 9.93 -9.47
CA THR A 27 14.43 9.20 -8.35
C THR A 27 12.91 9.34 -8.36
N LEU A 28 12.37 10.53 -8.64
CA LEU A 28 10.93 10.76 -8.81
C LEU A 28 10.37 10.00 -10.02
N ARG A 29 11.09 9.94 -11.14
CA ARG A 29 10.70 9.19 -12.35
C ARG A 29 10.65 7.69 -12.10
N LYS A 30 11.72 7.11 -11.53
CA LYS A 30 11.75 5.70 -11.10
C LYS A 30 10.61 5.39 -10.11
N ARG A 31 10.23 6.35 -9.26
CA ARG A 31 9.16 6.18 -8.28
C ARG A 31 7.76 6.39 -8.86
N TRP A 32 7.62 7.24 -9.87
CA TRP A 32 6.41 7.40 -10.69
C TRP A 32 6.14 6.13 -11.51
N ASP A 33 7.18 5.52 -12.06
CA ASP A 33 7.08 4.19 -12.68
C ASP A 33 6.66 3.14 -11.64
N SER A 34 7.08 3.28 -10.37
CA SER A 34 6.60 2.44 -9.26
C SER A 34 5.12 2.68 -8.84
N LEU A 35 4.58 3.86 -9.15
CA LEU A 35 3.18 4.22 -8.95
C LEU A 35 2.30 3.63 -10.05
N ILE A 36 2.78 3.69 -11.30
CA ILE A 36 2.16 3.00 -12.44
C ILE A 36 2.11 1.50 -12.16
N THR A 37 3.19 0.91 -11.65
CA THR A 37 3.17 -0.52 -11.25
C THR A 37 2.25 -0.82 -10.06
N SER A 38 1.97 0.14 -9.17
CA SER A 38 0.97 -0.02 -8.09
C SER A 38 -0.48 0.13 -8.55
N TYR A 39 -0.73 0.79 -9.68
CA TYR A 39 -2.04 0.78 -10.35
C TYR A 39 -2.21 -0.54 -11.13
N ASP A 40 -1.12 -1.00 -11.73
CA ASP A 40 -0.98 -2.29 -12.42
C ASP A 40 -1.23 -3.48 -11.47
N THR A 41 -0.81 -3.43 -10.20
CA THR A 41 -1.07 -4.52 -9.25
C THR A 41 -2.57 -4.81 -9.07
N LYS A 42 -3.43 -3.81 -8.93
CA LYS A 42 -4.90 -4.03 -8.84
C LYS A 42 -5.46 -4.64 -10.12
N SER A 43 -5.01 -4.15 -11.28
CA SER A 43 -5.42 -4.69 -12.57
C SER A 43 -5.01 -6.15 -12.71
N ARG A 44 -3.75 -6.48 -12.39
CA ARG A 44 -3.21 -7.84 -12.37
C ARG A 44 -3.97 -8.76 -11.42
N GLY A 45 -4.37 -8.26 -10.24
CA GLY A 45 -5.20 -9.01 -9.30
C GLY A 45 -6.56 -9.37 -9.88
N LYS A 46 -7.24 -8.40 -10.53
CA LYS A 46 -8.50 -8.65 -11.23
C LYS A 46 -8.34 -9.62 -12.40
N CYS A 47 -7.31 -9.44 -13.23
CA CYS A 47 -7.01 -10.35 -14.33
C CYS A 47 -6.73 -11.77 -13.82
N LEU A 48 -6.02 -11.93 -12.69
CA LEU A 48 -5.82 -13.24 -12.07
C LEU A 48 -7.13 -13.84 -11.60
N TYR A 49 -7.99 -13.06 -10.96
CA TYR A 49 -9.30 -13.52 -10.51
C TYR A 49 -10.19 -13.97 -11.68
N GLU A 50 -10.23 -13.19 -12.76
CA GLU A 50 -10.95 -13.53 -13.99
C GLU A 50 -10.38 -14.79 -14.64
N ALA A 51 -9.06 -14.90 -14.77
CA ALA A 51 -8.40 -16.11 -15.26
C ALA A 51 -8.79 -17.34 -14.43
N LEU A 52 -8.83 -17.20 -13.10
CA LEU A 52 -9.25 -18.27 -12.18
C LEU A 52 -10.73 -18.64 -12.34
N LEU A 53 -11.61 -17.70 -12.68
CA LEU A 53 -13.03 -17.98 -12.96
C LEU A 53 -13.18 -18.88 -14.19
N HIS A 54 -12.37 -18.64 -15.23
CA HIS A 54 -12.39 -19.42 -16.48
C HIS A 54 -11.57 -20.72 -16.42
N THR A 55 -10.82 -20.95 -15.34
CA THR A 55 -10.02 -22.16 -15.16
C THR A 55 -10.91 -23.33 -14.73
N ASN A 56 -11.41 -24.11 -15.70
CA ASN A 56 -12.20 -25.33 -15.47
C ASN A 56 -11.35 -26.60 -15.25
N GLY A 57 -10.13 -26.45 -14.71
CA GLY A 57 -9.23 -27.57 -14.40
C GLY A 57 -8.45 -28.16 -15.58
N THR A 58 -8.75 -27.78 -16.82
CA THR A 58 -8.05 -28.24 -18.04
C THR A 58 -7.09 -27.21 -18.63
N SER A 59 -7.17 -25.95 -18.23
CA SER A 59 -6.42 -24.85 -18.85
C SER A 59 -4.91 -24.95 -18.59
N ASN A 60 -4.11 -24.66 -19.62
CA ASN A 60 -2.66 -24.58 -19.53
C ASN A 60 -2.27 -23.51 -18.49
N ALA A 61 -1.56 -23.91 -17.44
CA ALA A 61 -1.11 -23.06 -16.34
C ALA A 61 -0.03 -22.03 -16.75
N LEU A 62 0.26 -21.92 -18.05
CA LEU A 62 1.41 -21.21 -18.60
C LEU A 62 1.19 -19.70 -18.73
N ASP A 63 -0.05 -19.20 -18.62
CA ASP A 63 -0.38 -17.80 -18.91
C ASP A 63 -1.14 -17.10 -17.76
N LEU A 64 -0.83 -17.45 -16.52
CA LEU A 64 -1.43 -16.80 -15.35
C LEU A 64 -0.77 -15.43 -15.10
N PRO A 65 -1.55 -14.34 -14.98
CA PRO A 65 -1.01 -13.04 -14.64
C PRO A 65 -0.35 -13.07 -13.26
N GLN A 66 0.79 -12.38 -13.14
CA GLN A 66 1.56 -12.32 -11.89
C GLN A 66 0.95 -11.31 -10.91
N TYR A 67 0.48 -11.82 -9.78
CA TYR A 67 -0.08 -11.03 -8.69
C TYR A 67 0.36 -11.56 -7.33
N LYS A 68 1.24 -10.80 -6.65
CA LYS A 68 1.79 -11.10 -5.31
C LYS A 68 2.20 -12.59 -5.19
N PHE A 69 1.96 -13.18 -4.02
CA PHE A 69 2.20 -14.60 -3.74
C PHE A 69 1.07 -15.51 -4.28
N TYR A 70 -0.09 -14.95 -4.66
CA TYR A 70 -1.24 -15.73 -5.12
C TYR A 70 -0.93 -16.54 -6.38
N THR A 71 -0.21 -15.97 -7.35
CA THR A 71 0.19 -16.70 -8.57
C THR A 71 1.03 -17.93 -8.25
N SER A 72 1.96 -17.82 -7.31
CA SER A 72 2.80 -18.95 -6.88
C SER A 72 1.96 -20.05 -6.20
N ILE A 73 1.01 -19.68 -5.34
CA ILE A 73 0.10 -20.63 -4.69
C ILE A 73 -0.78 -21.34 -5.74
N VAL A 74 -1.39 -20.58 -6.66
CA VAL A 74 -2.23 -21.13 -7.73
C VAL A 74 -1.45 -22.11 -8.59
N PHE A 75 -0.23 -21.74 -9.01
CA PHE A 75 0.62 -22.61 -9.82
C PHE A 75 0.97 -23.90 -9.08
N MET A 76 1.29 -23.82 -7.79
CA MET A 76 1.58 -25.00 -6.97
C MET A 76 0.37 -25.93 -6.84
N ILE A 77 -0.84 -25.38 -6.69
CA ILE A 77 -2.08 -26.17 -6.59
C ILE A 77 -2.41 -26.84 -7.93
N LEU A 78 -2.31 -26.11 -9.04
CA LEU A 78 -2.57 -26.65 -10.37
C LEU A 78 -1.59 -27.77 -10.72
N THR A 79 -0.30 -27.57 -10.44
CA THR A 79 0.73 -28.60 -10.70
C THR A 79 0.56 -29.83 -9.81
N THR A 80 0.20 -29.64 -8.54
CA THR A 80 -0.03 -30.74 -7.61
C THR A 80 -1.30 -31.52 -7.96
N SER A 81 -2.40 -30.83 -8.26
CA SER A 81 -3.65 -31.49 -8.68
C SER A 81 -3.46 -32.27 -9.98
N LYS A 82 -2.72 -31.75 -10.96
CA LYS A 82 -2.37 -32.51 -12.18
C LYS A 82 -1.58 -33.78 -11.89
N LYS A 83 -0.69 -33.76 -10.89
CA LYS A 83 0.11 -34.93 -10.48
C LYS A 83 -0.71 -35.95 -9.70
N LEU A 84 -1.64 -35.51 -8.86
CA LEU A 84 -2.38 -36.36 -7.93
C LEU A 84 -3.81 -36.71 -8.40
N GLY A 85 -4.28 -36.11 -9.49
CA GLY A 85 -5.65 -36.30 -9.99
C GLY A 85 -6.75 -35.75 -9.08
N SER A 86 -6.43 -34.80 -8.19
CA SER A 86 -7.38 -34.28 -7.21
C SER A 86 -8.29 -33.20 -7.81
N SER A 87 -9.51 -33.06 -7.27
CA SER A 87 -10.42 -31.98 -7.64
C SER A 87 -9.83 -30.60 -7.31
N LEU A 88 -9.92 -29.66 -8.25
CA LEU A 88 -9.48 -28.28 -8.09
C LEU A 88 -10.55 -27.34 -7.53
N HIS A 89 -11.80 -27.79 -7.47
CA HIS A 89 -12.93 -26.90 -7.21
C HIS A 89 -12.82 -26.19 -5.86
N TYR A 90 -12.55 -26.95 -4.79
CA TYR A 90 -12.45 -26.43 -3.42
C TYR A 90 -11.15 -25.64 -3.14
N PRO A 91 -9.93 -26.08 -3.48
CA PRO A 91 -8.73 -25.27 -3.25
C PRO A 91 -8.75 -23.96 -4.05
N LEU A 92 -9.29 -23.95 -5.28
CA LEU A 92 -9.44 -22.73 -6.06
C LEU A 92 -10.50 -21.78 -5.49
N SER A 93 -11.59 -22.29 -4.91
CA SER A 93 -12.62 -21.42 -4.31
C SER A 93 -12.08 -20.66 -3.09
N ILE A 94 -11.25 -21.32 -2.25
CA ILE A 94 -10.58 -20.69 -1.11
C ILE A 94 -9.64 -19.57 -1.57
N ILE A 95 -8.85 -19.82 -2.61
CA ILE A 95 -7.96 -18.78 -3.18
C ILE A 95 -8.79 -17.63 -3.75
N LYS A 96 -9.85 -17.92 -4.52
CA LYS A 96 -10.72 -16.89 -5.09
C LYS A 96 -11.31 -15.98 -4.01
N LYS A 97 -11.85 -16.56 -2.93
CA LYS A 97 -12.38 -15.80 -1.78
C LYS A 97 -11.31 -14.90 -1.16
N SER A 98 -10.10 -15.42 -0.99
CA SER A 98 -8.99 -14.68 -0.38
C SER A 98 -8.39 -13.61 -1.29
N LEU A 99 -8.31 -13.89 -2.59
CA LEU A 99 -7.86 -12.95 -3.63
C LEU A 99 -8.85 -11.79 -3.78
N LEU A 100 -10.15 -12.08 -3.76
CA LEU A 100 -11.20 -11.06 -3.83
C LEU A 100 -11.10 -10.09 -2.64
N LYS A 101 -10.89 -10.61 -1.42
CA LYS A 101 -10.66 -9.79 -0.23
C LYS A 101 -9.42 -8.90 -0.35
N ASP A 102 -8.31 -9.41 -0.89
CA ASP A 102 -7.11 -8.61 -1.11
C ASP A 102 -7.34 -7.51 -2.17
N ILE A 103 -8.10 -7.79 -3.23
CA ILE A 103 -8.49 -6.79 -4.25
C ILE A 103 -9.39 -5.70 -3.64
N GLU A 104 -10.36 -6.08 -2.80
CA GLU A 104 -11.20 -5.12 -2.07
C GLU A 104 -10.36 -4.22 -1.16
N PHE A 105 -9.40 -4.81 -0.45
CA PHE A 105 -8.45 -4.07 0.38
C PHE A 105 -7.64 -3.07 -0.44
N GLN A 106 -7.01 -3.49 -1.53
CA GLN A 106 -6.25 -2.61 -2.42
C GLN A 106 -7.13 -1.49 -2.97
N THR A 107 -8.41 -1.78 -3.23
CA THR A 107 -9.38 -0.79 -3.69
C THR A 107 -9.69 0.25 -2.60
N LYS A 108 -9.91 -0.16 -1.35
CA LYS A 108 -10.09 0.76 -0.22
C LYS A 108 -8.87 1.65 -0.01
N LEU A 109 -7.67 1.07 -0.09
CA LEU A 109 -6.41 1.79 0.09
C LEU A 109 -6.19 2.83 -1.02
N GLN A 110 -6.40 2.44 -2.29
CA GLN A 110 -6.33 3.37 -3.43
C GLN A 110 -7.37 4.49 -3.33
N GLY A 111 -8.60 4.16 -2.89
CA GLY A 111 -9.65 5.15 -2.65
C GLY A 111 -9.22 6.20 -1.62
N PHE A 112 -8.66 5.76 -0.49
CA PHE A 112 -8.14 6.65 0.55
C PHE A 112 -7.03 7.58 0.06
N ILE A 113 -6.11 7.05 -0.75
CA ILE A 113 -5.02 7.85 -1.35
C ILE A 113 -5.58 8.90 -2.32
N GLY A 114 -6.47 8.47 -3.22
CA GLY A 114 -7.10 9.35 -4.20
C GLY A 114 -7.88 10.48 -3.52
N GLU A 115 -8.64 10.16 -2.48
CA GLU A 115 -9.33 11.15 -1.65
C GLU A 115 -8.35 12.14 -1.01
N THR A 116 -7.25 11.64 -0.45
CA THR A 116 -6.25 12.47 0.23
C THR A 116 -5.55 13.44 -0.73
N TYR A 117 -5.09 12.95 -1.88
CA TYR A 117 -4.46 13.82 -2.88
C TYR A 117 -5.44 14.82 -3.48
N SER A 118 -6.68 14.41 -3.73
CA SER A 118 -7.73 15.34 -4.18
C SER A 118 -7.92 16.48 -3.18
N GLN A 119 -8.00 16.16 -1.88
CA GLN A 119 -8.10 17.18 -0.83
C GLN A 119 -6.87 18.09 -0.78
N PHE A 120 -5.67 17.55 -0.91
CA PHE A 120 -4.43 18.35 -0.94
C PHE A 120 -4.40 19.31 -2.13
N ILE A 121 -4.81 18.85 -3.31
CA ILE A 121 -4.87 19.68 -4.52
C ILE A 121 -5.94 20.77 -4.36
N VAL A 122 -7.13 20.43 -3.87
CA VAL A 122 -8.20 21.42 -3.64
C VAL A 122 -7.76 22.47 -2.63
N MET A 123 -7.13 22.07 -1.52
CA MET A 123 -6.61 23.01 -0.52
C MET A 123 -5.50 23.90 -1.08
N MET A 124 -4.64 23.36 -1.94
CA MET A 124 -3.64 24.14 -2.67
C MET A 124 -4.31 25.19 -3.56
N LEU A 125 -5.29 24.79 -4.38
CA LEU A 125 -6.03 25.71 -5.25
C LEU A 125 -6.75 26.81 -4.48
N ILE A 126 -7.38 26.47 -3.35
CA ILE A 126 -8.05 27.46 -2.48
C ILE A 126 -7.02 28.43 -1.91
N CYS A 127 -5.88 27.94 -1.41
CA CYS A 127 -4.83 28.79 -0.85
C CYS A 127 -4.33 29.79 -1.90
N TRP A 128 -3.93 29.31 -3.08
CA TRP A 128 -3.42 30.16 -4.16
C TRP A 128 -4.49 31.07 -4.75
N GLY A 129 -5.70 30.57 -4.94
CA GLY A 129 -6.84 31.36 -5.41
C GLY A 129 -7.15 32.51 -4.47
N PHE A 130 -7.15 32.27 -3.16
CA PHE A 130 -7.31 33.31 -2.14
C PHE A 130 -6.16 34.31 -2.17
N THR A 131 -4.90 33.85 -2.20
CA THR A 131 -3.73 34.73 -2.26
C THR A 131 -3.82 35.66 -3.47
N ILE A 132 -4.02 35.12 -4.67
CA ILE A 132 -4.12 35.92 -5.90
C ILE A 132 -5.30 36.90 -5.85
N TYR A 133 -6.48 36.43 -5.42
CA TYR A 133 -7.67 37.27 -5.31
C TYR A 133 -7.46 38.43 -4.33
N SER A 134 -6.90 38.15 -3.15
CA SER A 134 -6.65 39.15 -2.13
C SER A 134 -5.66 40.23 -2.57
N GLY A 135 -4.58 39.87 -3.26
CA GLY A 135 -3.63 40.88 -3.76
C GLY A 135 -4.17 41.71 -4.91
N ASN A 136 -4.99 41.13 -5.80
CA ASN A 136 -5.65 41.90 -6.85
C ASN A 136 -6.68 42.89 -6.27
N MET A 137 -7.42 42.48 -5.24
CA MET A 137 -8.43 43.35 -4.61
C MET A 137 -7.82 44.48 -3.77
N LEU A 138 -6.71 44.19 -3.09
CA LEU A 138 -6.04 45.15 -2.20
C LEU A 138 -4.87 45.90 -2.88
N ASN A 139 -4.62 45.65 -4.18
CA ASN A 139 -3.46 46.14 -4.93
C ASN A 139 -2.13 45.91 -4.20
N LEU A 140 -1.96 44.73 -3.59
CA LEU A 140 -0.76 44.39 -2.83
C LEU A 140 0.32 43.83 -3.77
N GLU A 141 1.54 44.32 -3.63
CA GLU A 141 2.70 43.67 -4.23
C GLU A 141 3.05 42.41 -3.43
N PHE A 142 2.99 41.26 -4.11
CA PHE A 142 3.42 39.99 -3.52
C PHE A 142 4.92 39.80 -3.68
N ASP A 143 5.58 39.40 -2.60
CA ASP A 143 6.94 38.88 -2.69
C ASP A 143 6.92 37.54 -3.44
N ILE A 144 7.48 37.57 -4.64
CA ILE A 144 7.60 36.41 -5.53
C ILE A 144 8.44 35.31 -4.84
N LEU A 145 9.45 35.68 -4.05
CA LEU A 145 10.30 34.72 -3.35
C LEU A 145 9.53 33.98 -2.26
N LEU A 146 8.74 34.71 -1.47
CA LEU A 146 7.89 34.10 -0.43
C LEU A 146 6.84 33.18 -1.07
N SER A 147 6.21 33.63 -2.15
CA SER A 147 5.24 32.82 -2.90
C SER A 147 5.88 31.54 -3.42
N LEU A 148 7.04 31.62 -4.05
CA LEU A 148 7.77 30.44 -4.53
C LEU A 148 8.13 29.49 -3.38
N ALA A 149 8.57 30.02 -2.23
CA ALA A 149 8.89 29.21 -1.05
C ALA A 149 7.66 28.48 -0.49
N LEU A 150 6.50 29.15 -0.40
CA LEU A 150 5.24 28.54 0.04
C LEU A 150 4.76 27.45 -0.92
N PHE A 151 4.93 27.66 -2.23
CA PHE A 151 4.59 26.67 -3.24
C PHE A 151 5.45 25.41 -3.09
N LEU A 152 6.77 25.60 -2.96
CA LEU A 152 7.71 24.49 -2.72
C LEU A 152 7.39 23.77 -1.40
N TRP A 153 7.01 24.50 -0.35
CA TRP A 153 6.60 23.90 0.92
C TRP A 153 5.38 22.98 0.78
N GLN A 154 4.35 23.41 0.05
CA GLN A 154 3.17 22.58 -0.23
C GLN A 154 3.52 21.35 -1.08
N LEU A 155 4.42 21.49 -2.06
CA LEU A 155 4.93 20.35 -2.84
C LEU A 155 5.70 19.35 -1.97
N VAL A 156 6.53 19.83 -1.04
CA VAL A 156 7.21 18.98 -0.05
C VAL A 156 6.19 18.24 0.81
N GLY A 157 5.10 18.89 1.21
CA GLY A 157 3.97 18.24 1.91
C GLY A 157 3.37 17.08 1.12
N LEU A 158 3.08 17.31 -0.16
CA LEU A 158 2.50 16.29 -1.06
C LEU A 158 3.44 15.09 -1.24
N ILE A 159 4.73 15.36 -1.47
CA ILE A 159 5.76 14.34 -1.68
C ILE A 159 6.05 13.57 -0.39
N SER A 160 6.14 14.24 0.76
CA SER A 160 6.43 13.60 2.05
C SER A 160 5.30 12.68 2.50
N PHE A 161 4.04 13.05 2.25
CA PHE A 161 2.90 12.17 2.55
C PHE A 161 2.96 10.85 1.77
N TYR A 162 3.41 10.89 0.50
CA TYR A 162 3.60 9.70 -0.31
C TYR A 162 4.57 8.69 0.34
N PHE A 163 5.69 9.19 0.89
CA PHE A 163 6.69 8.33 1.53
C PHE A 163 6.16 7.64 2.77
N ILE A 164 5.40 8.37 3.59
CA ILE A 164 4.79 7.80 4.80
C ILE A 164 3.76 6.74 4.42
N TYR A 165 2.92 7.04 3.42
CA TYR A 165 1.98 6.07 2.88
C TYR A 165 2.67 4.79 2.43
N ARG A 166 3.69 4.90 1.58
CA ARG A 166 4.43 3.73 1.08
C ARG A 166 5.08 2.94 2.20
N LYS A 167 5.68 3.63 3.17
CA LYS A 167 6.34 2.99 4.32
C LYS A 167 5.35 2.18 5.16
N GLU A 168 4.20 2.76 5.49
CA GLU A 168 3.18 2.08 6.31
C GLU A 168 2.55 0.89 5.57
N THR A 169 2.22 1.05 4.27
CA THR A 169 1.66 -0.05 3.47
C THR A 169 2.64 -1.20 3.29
N LEU A 170 3.91 -0.92 2.96
CA LEU A 170 4.93 -1.97 2.83
C LEU A 170 5.19 -2.69 4.16
N SER A 171 5.15 -1.96 5.28
CA SER A 171 5.28 -2.57 6.61
C SER A 171 4.10 -3.50 6.92
N LEU A 172 2.88 -3.12 6.53
CA LEU A 172 1.69 -3.93 6.72
C LEU A 172 1.75 -5.21 5.87
N GLU A 173 2.07 -5.06 4.58
CA GLU A 173 2.20 -6.19 3.64
C GLU A 173 3.32 -7.15 4.06
N LYS A 174 4.48 -6.64 4.48
CA LYS A 174 5.61 -7.48 4.92
C LYS A 174 5.25 -8.39 6.10
N ASN A 175 4.43 -7.89 7.04
CA ASN A 175 4.08 -8.64 8.24
C ASN A 175 2.91 -9.61 8.01
N ILE A 176 1.97 -9.27 7.13
CA ILE A 176 0.74 -10.08 6.93
C ILE A 176 0.92 -11.10 5.81
N ASN A 177 1.64 -10.78 4.74
CA ASN A 177 1.80 -11.69 3.60
C ASN A 177 2.35 -13.06 4.03
N PRO A 178 3.36 -13.19 4.91
CA PRO A 178 3.84 -14.50 5.36
C PRO A 178 2.77 -15.33 6.08
N LEU A 179 1.94 -14.69 6.92
CA LEU A 179 0.82 -15.35 7.60
C LEU A 179 -0.17 -15.91 6.59
N TYR A 180 -0.66 -15.05 5.69
CA TYR A 180 -1.66 -15.43 4.70
C TYR A 180 -1.14 -16.48 3.73
N THR A 181 0.08 -16.31 3.24
CA THR A 181 0.71 -17.24 2.30
C THR A 181 0.75 -18.64 2.89
N ASN A 182 1.27 -18.78 4.12
CA ASN A 182 1.41 -20.09 4.75
C ASN A 182 0.06 -20.71 5.12
N PHE A 183 -0.89 -19.93 5.63
CA PHE A 183 -2.20 -20.46 6.02
C PHE A 183 -2.99 -20.92 4.79
N LEU A 184 -3.01 -20.10 3.73
CA LEU A 184 -3.67 -20.45 2.48
C LEU A 184 -3.01 -21.63 1.78
N LEU A 185 -1.67 -21.64 1.72
CA LEU A 185 -0.93 -22.73 1.09
C LEU A 185 -1.17 -24.04 1.82
N TYR A 186 -1.09 -24.03 3.16
CA TYR A 186 -1.33 -25.22 3.98
C TYR A 186 -2.75 -25.77 3.78
N GLN A 187 -3.77 -24.90 3.87
CA GLN A 187 -5.16 -25.31 3.66
C GLN A 187 -5.39 -25.83 2.24
N ALA A 188 -4.87 -25.15 1.23
CA ALA A 188 -5.06 -25.57 -0.14
C ALA A 188 -4.36 -26.88 -0.48
N LEU A 189 -3.15 -27.12 0.05
CA LEU A 189 -2.42 -28.38 -0.15
C LEU A 189 -3.06 -29.55 0.60
N LEU A 190 -3.64 -29.32 1.79
CA LEU A 190 -4.43 -30.33 2.50
C LEU A 190 -5.60 -30.84 1.65
N ASN A 191 -6.27 -29.96 0.91
CA ASN A 191 -7.42 -30.30 0.08
C ASN A 191 -7.06 -31.03 -1.21
N VAL A 192 -5.79 -31.01 -1.59
CA VAL A 192 -5.24 -31.69 -2.77
C VAL A 192 -4.66 -33.07 -2.36
N SER A 193 -4.90 -33.50 -1.11
CA SER A 193 -4.46 -34.79 -0.55
C SER A 193 -2.93 -34.98 -0.57
N MET A 194 -2.17 -33.89 -0.49
CA MET A 194 -0.71 -33.97 -0.41
C MET A 194 -0.28 -34.55 0.96
N PRO A 195 0.76 -35.41 1.02
CA PRO A 195 1.30 -35.89 2.30
C PRO A 195 1.79 -34.73 3.18
N ILE A 196 1.49 -34.78 4.49
CA ILE A 196 1.81 -33.72 5.46
C ILE A 196 3.31 -33.35 5.45
N SER A 197 4.20 -34.34 5.28
CA SER A 197 5.64 -34.12 5.19
C SER A 197 6.05 -33.25 4.00
N GLN A 198 5.39 -33.42 2.84
CA GLN A 198 5.61 -32.60 1.66
C GLN A 198 4.98 -31.20 1.81
N ILE A 199 3.82 -31.11 2.47
CA ILE A 199 3.20 -29.81 2.78
C ILE A 199 4.16 -28.95 3.62
N LYS A 200 4.79 -29.54 4.64
CA LYS A 200 5.74 -28.85 5.52
C LYS A 200 7.01 -28.38 4.78
N MET A 201 7.49 -29.14 3.80
CA MET A 201 8.62 -28.72 2.96
C MET A 201 8.25 -27.55 2.04
N ASN A 202 6.99 -27.48 1.60
CA ASN A 202 6.50 -26.42 0.71
C ASN A 202 6.06 -25.16 1.47
N CYS A 203 5.63 -25.29 2.73
CA CYS A 203 5.32 -24.16 3.61
C CYS A 203 6.60 -23.62 4.26
N ASP A 204 6.90 -22.34 4.05
CA ASP A 204 7.98 -21.67 4.75
C ASP A 204 7.54 -21.29 6.17
N LEU A 205 7.46 -22.28 7.05
CA LEU A 205 7.03 -22.10 8.44
C LEU A 205 7.99 -21.21 9.26
N ASN A 206 9.26 -21.11 8.85
CA ASN A 206 10.24 -20.27 9.51
C ASN A 206 9.91 -18.78 9.34
N SER A 207 9.34 -18.39 8.19
CA SER A 207 8.88 -17.02 7.96
C SER A 207 7.81 -16.53 8.94
N LEU A 208 7.11 -17.45 9.63
CA LEU A 208 6.09 -17.11 10.63
C LEU A 208 6.70 -16.62 11.95
N VAL A 209 7.93 -17.02 12.26
CA VAL A 209 8.63 -16.63 13.50
C VAL A 209 9.05 -15.15 13.46
N ASP A 210 9.31 -14.62 12.27
CA ASP A 210 9.75 -13.23 12.07
C ASP A 210 8.60 -12.21 12.03
N VAL A 211 7.35 -12.66 12.18
CA VAL A 211 6.17 -11.79 12.09
C VAL A 211 6.01 -10.93 13.33
N LYS A 212 6.37 -9.64 13.21
CA LYS A 212 6.28 -8.64 14.30
C LYS A 212 4.92 -7.92 14.34
N LEU A 213 3.82 -8.67 14.30
CA LEU A 213 2.48 -8.08 14.31
C LEU A 213 1.77 -8.37 15.62
N ARG A 214 1.35 -7.31 16.32
CA ARG A 214 0.70 -7.44 17.64
C ARG A 214 -0.57 -8.29 17.54
N GLY A 215 -0.61 -9.39 18.26
CA GLY A 215 -1.74 -10.33 18.27
C GLY A 215 -1.66 -11.45 17.22
N ALA A 216 -0.67 -11.43 16.32
CA ALA A 216 -0.45 -12.53 15.38
C ALA A 216 -0.02 -13.83 16.09
N ASP A 217 0.65 -13.73 17.24
CA ASP A 217 1.13 -14.88 18.02
C ASP A 217 0.02 -15.87 18.37
N PHE A 218 -1.20 -15.37 18.63
CA PHE A 218 -2.36 -16.21 18.89
C PHE A 218 -2.71 -17.09 17.67
N TYR A 219 -2.76 -16.48 16.48
CA TYR A 219 -3.07 -17.18 15.24
C TYR A 219 -1.96 -18.15 14.85
N ILE A 220 -0.69 -17.73 14.98
CA ILE A 220 0.48 -18.56 14.73
C ILE A 220 0.49 -19.78 15.66
N SER A 221 0.28 -19.58 16.96
CA SER A 221 0.23 -20.66 17.95
C SER A 221 -0.91 -21.64 17.66
N ARG A 222 -2.11 -21.13 17.33
CA ARG A 222 -3.26 -21.97 16.97
C ARG A 222 -3.00 -22.76 15.69
N PHE A 223 -2.38 -22.14 14.68
CA PHE A 223 -1.97 -22.82 13.46
C PHE A 223 -0.98 -23.95 13.73
N PHE A 224 0.08 -23.70 14.49
CA PHE A 224 1.04 -24.76 14.85
C PHE A 224 0.40 -25.91 15.62
N LYS A 225 -0.57 -25.63 16.51
CA LYS A 225 -1.34 -26.69 17.19
C LYS A 225 -2.15 -27.53 16.21
N LEU A 226 -2.79 -26.93 15.21
CA LEU A 226 -3.53 -27.68 14.19
C LEU A 226 -2.61 -28.54 13.31
N VAL A 227 -1.43 -28.01 12.96
CA VAL A 227 -0.40 -28.76 12.25
C VAL A 227 0.06 -29.96 13.08
N GLU A 228 0.38 -29.74 14.35
CA GLU A 228 0.83 -30.79 15.28
C GLU A 228 -0.24 -31.86 15.52
N LEU A 229 -1.51 -31.46 15.70
CA LEU A 229 -2.63 -32.39 15.90
C LEU A 229 -2.81 -33.32 14.69
N ARG A 230 -2.64 -32.78 13.49
CA ARG A 230 -2.72 -33.56 12.25
C ARG A 230 -1.51 -34.50 12.11
N GLU A 231 -0.32 -34.02 12.42
CA GLU A 231 0.93 -34.79 12.31
C GLU A 231 0.98 -35.96 13.30
N LYS A 232 0.68 -35.70 14.58
CA LYS A 232 0.82 -36.70 15.64
C LYS A 232 -0.38 -37.65 15.74
N TYR A 233 -1.58 -37.16 15.46
CA TYR A 233 -2.81 -37.92 15.73
C TYR A 233 -3.65 -38.21 14.49
N GLY A 234 -3.23 -37.74 13.30
CA GLY A 234 -3.99 -37.94 12.06
C GLY A 234 -5.37 -37.30 12.05
N LYS A 235 -5.67 -36.39 12.99
CA LYS A 235 -7.00 -35.79 13.16
C LYS A 235 -7.36 -34.95 11.93
N GLU A 236 -8.62 -35.01 11.50
CA GLU A 236 -9.13 -34.09 10.48
C GLU A 236 -9.19 -32.66 11.02
N THR A 237 -8.34 -31.78 10.48
CA THR A 237 -8.23 -30.37 10.88
C THR A 237 -8.72 -29.38 9.82
N GLY A 238 -9.34 -29.86 8.74
CA GLY A 238 -9.75 -29.01 7.61
C GLY A 238 -10.74 -27.91 8.01
N GLN A 239 -11.78 -28.26 8.75
CA GLN A 239 -12.79 -27.31 9.24
C GLN A 239 -12.20 -26.31 10.25
N GLU A 240 -11.39 -26.78 11.19
CA GLU A 240 -10.74 -25.90 12.17
C GLU A 240 -9.76 -24.92 11.49
N MET A 241 -9.11 -25.34 10.41
CA MET A 241 -8.24 -24.49 9.59
C MET A 241 -9.02 -23.46 8.78
N GLU A 242 -10.19 -23.83 8.24
CA GLU A 242 -11.07 -22.90 7.54
C GLU A 242 -11.58 -21.81 8.49
N LEU A 243 -12.02 -22.18 9.70
CA LEU A 243 -12.39 -21.22 10.74
C LEU A 243 -11.21 -20.31 11.12
N LEU A 244 -10.01 -20.86 11.24
CA LEU A 244 -8.81 -20.08 11.53
C LEU A 244 -8.49 -19.07 10.42
N LEU A 245 -8.70 -19.45 9.15
CA LEU A 245 -8.54 -18.55 8.01
C LEU A 245 -9.60 -17.43 8.04
N GLU A 246 -10.84 -17.74 8.43
CA GLU A 246 -11.89 -16.72 8.62
C GLU A 246 -11.55 -15.75 9.75
N ASP A 247 -11.09 -16.25 10.90
CA ASP A 247 -10.63 -15.43 12.01
C ASP A 247 -9.43 -14.55 11.58
N LEU A 248 -8.50 -15.08 10.79
CA LEU A 248 -7.36 -14.34 10.25
C LEU A 248 -7.82 -13.23 9.29
N ASN A 249 -8.86 -13.48 8.49
CA ASN A 249 -9.47 -12.43 7.67
C ASN A 249 -10.04 -11.29 8.52
N GLY A 250 -10.77 -11.62 9.59
CA GLY A 250 -11.28 -10.59 10.51
C GLY A 250 -10.15 -9.79 11.19
N PHE A 251 -9.07 -10.47 11.56
CA PHE A 251 -7.87 -9.81 12.10
C PHE A 251 -7.20 -8.89 11.08
N TYR A 252 -7.14 -9.31 9.81
CA TYR A 252 -6.63 -8.51 8.71
C TYR A 252 -7.45 -7.23 8.51
N ASP A 253 -8.78 -7.36 8.44
CA ASP A 253 -9.70 -6.22 8.30
C ASP A 253 -9.57 -5.24 9.46
N SER A 254 -9.43 -5.74 10.70
CA SER A 254 -9.18 -4.90 11.88
C SER A 254 -7.84 -4.15 11.80
N THR A 255 -6.79 -4.84 11.36
CA THR A 255 -5.44 -4.26 11.22
C THR A 255 -5.40 -3.20 10.13
N LEU A 256 -6.08 -3.46 9.02
CA LEU A 256 -6.32 -2.49 7.97
C LEU A 256 -7.02 -1.24 8.50
N ALA A 257 -8.14 -1.40 9.20
CA ALA A 257 -8.91 -0.28 9.73
C ALA A 257 -8.07 0.58 10.68
N LYS A 258 -7.22 -0.05 11.52
CA LYS A 258 -6.26 0.65 12.38
C LYS A 258 -5.22 1.42 11.57
N CYS A 259 -4.69 0.82 10.50
CA CYS A 259 -3.75 1.48 9.59
C CYS A 259 -4.39 2.71 8.93
N LEU A 260 -5.57 2.57 8.32
CA LEU A 260 -6.30 3.68 7.71
C LEU A 260 -6.60 4.79 8.72
N LYS A 261 -7.02 4.45 9.95
CA LYS A 261 -7.24 5.44 11.01
C LYS A 261 -5.96 6.22 11.35
N LYS A 262 -4.82 5.53 11.46
CA LYS A 262 -3.51 6.16 11.66
C LYS A 262 -3.14 7.07 10.48
N MET A 263 -3.41 6.62 9.25
CA MET A 263 -3.21 7.43 8.05
C MET A 263 -4.07 8.69 8.02
N THR A 264 -5.33 8.62 8.48
CA THR A 264 -6.21 9.79 8.62
C THR A 264 -5.63 10.82 9.58
N VAL A 265 -5.05 10.36 10.71
CA VAL A 265 -4.36 11.26 11.65
C VAL A 265 -3.16 11.93 10.99
N PHE A 266 -2.32 11.18 10.26
CA PHE A 266 -1.21 11.78 9.52
C PHE A 266 -1.68 12.76 8.45
N LYS A 267 -2.73 12.43 7.70
CA LYS A 267 -3.35 13.33 6.72
C LYS A 267 -3.75 14.66 7.37
N PHE A 268 -4.39 14.63 8.53
CA PHE A 268 -4.76 15.85 9.27
C PHE A 268 -3.54 16.66 9.69
N ILE A 269 -2.53 16.01 10.28
CA ILE A 269 -1.27 16.67 10.66
C ILE A 269 -0.60 17.33 9.45
N TRP A 270 -0.60 16.66 8.30
CA TRP A 270 -0.02 17.20 7.06
C TRP A 270 -0.78 18.42 6.54
N LEU A 271 -2.11 18.40 6.60
CA LEU A 271 -2.93 19.57 6.28
C LEU A 271 -2.58 20.76 7.17
N CYS A 272 -2.43 20.54 8.47
CA CYS A 272 -2.04 21.61 9.40
C CYS A 272 -0.62 22.13 9.14
N VAL A 273 0.36 21.24 8.98
CA VAL A 273 1.78 21.60 8.90
C VAL A 273 2.17 22.20 7.55
N PHE A 274 1.57 21.76 6.44
CA PHE A 274 1.97 22.20 5.11
C PHE A 274 0.98 23.16 4.44
N TYR A 275 -0.33 22.98 4.64
CA TYR A 275 -1.33 23.76 3.90
C TYR A 275 -1.86 24.92 4.75
N LEU A 276 -2.25 24.65 5.99
CA LEU A 276 -2.74 25.68 6.91
C LEU A 276 -1.63 26.69 7.27
N SER A 277 -0.42 26.21 7.54
CA SER A 277 0.72 27.09 7.79
C SER A 277 1.01 28.01 6.59
N SER A 278 1.04 27.47 5.37
CA SER A 278 1.25 28.27 4.16
C SER A 278 0.14 29.30 3.96
N TYR A 279 -1.11 28.92 4.23
CA TYR A 279 -2.23 29.84 4.16
C TYR A 279 -2.08 30.99 5.17
N LEU A 280 -1.80 30.68 6.44
CA LEU A 280 -1.63 31.69 7.49
C LEU A 280 -0.45 32.62 7.21
N ILE A 281 0.68 32.09 6.74
CA ILE A 281 1.85 32.89 6.35
C ILE A 281 1.50 33.82 5.18
N SER A 282 0.77 33.30 4.18
CA SER A 282 0.32 34.13 3.06
C SER A 282 -0.60 35.26 3.51
N VAL A 283 -1.57 34.98 4.38
CA VAL A 283 -2.49 35.99 4.92
C VAL A 283 -1.74 37.04 5.75
N TYR A 284 -0.85 36.60 6.62
CA TYR A 284 -0.04 37.49 7.48
C TYR A 284 0.84 38.41 6.64
N SER A 285 1.50 37.88 5.61
CA SER A 285 2.30 38.68 4.67
C SER A 285 1.45 39.71 3.93
N SER A 286 0.24 39.33 3.47
CA SER A 286 -0.66 40.28 2.82
C SER A 286 -1.10 41.40 3.76
N LEU A 287 -1.39 41.08 5.03
CA LEU A 287 -1.79 42.07 6.03
C LEU A 287 -0.67 43.07 6.35
N ILE A 288 0.57 42.61 6.50
CA ILE A 288 1.71 43.50 6.73
C ILE A 288 1.90 44.45 5.55
N ASN A 289 1.86 43.92 4.32
CA ASN A 289 2.00 44.75 3.12
C ASN A 289 0.86 45.76 2.95
N ALA A 290 -0.30 45.52 3.56
CA ALA A 290 -1.43 46.46 3.55
C ALA A 290 -1.34 47.54 4.64
N LEU A 291 -0.58 47.29 5.72
CA LEU A 291 -0.41 48.21 6.85
C LEU A 291 0.75 49.20 6.67
N ILE A 292 1.70 48.87 5.79
CA ILE A 292 2.87 49.69 5.44
C ILE A 292 2.53 50.54 4.22
#